data_AF-A0A920C0B4-F1
#
_entry.id   AF-A0A920C0B4-F1
#
_cell.length_a   1.000
_cell.length_b   1.000
_cell.length_c   1.000
_cell.angle_alpha   90.00
_cell.angle_beta   90.00
_cell.angle_gamma   90.00
#
_symmetry.space_group_name_H-M   'P 1'
#
loop_
_entity.id
_entity.type
_entity.pdbx_description
1 polymer ?
#
loop_
_entity_poly.entity_id
_entity_poly.type
_entity_poly.pdbx_seq_one_letter_code
_entity_poly.pdbx_strand_id
1 'polypeptide(L)' 'MDLSQNTPENIEYMVNQIATKIKMVNASAIQYTDMDMATFEELRDIYEMVLRKNNFSPGEMQALAEELGRLRK' A
#
# COMPACT_ATOMS: atom_id res chain seq x y z
N MET A 1 9.06 12.90 6.79
CA MET A 1 7.81 12.48 6.14
C MET A 1 6.83 12.11 7.23
N ASP A 2 5.67 12.74 7.25
CA ASP A 2 4.61 12.47 8.23
C ASP A 2 3.51 11.66 7.54
N LEU A 3 3.50 10.35 7.74
CA LEU A 3 2.57 9.40 7.11
C LEU A 3 1.12 9.52 7.61
N SER A 4 0.82 10.47 8.49
CA SER A 4 -0.55 10.81 8.87
C SER A 4 -1.25 11.73 7.85
N GLN A 5 -0.48 12.39 6.99
CA GLN A 5 -1.00 13.36 6.03
C GLN A 5 -1.35 12.68 4.70
N ASN A 6 -2.52 12.97 4.16
CA ASN A 6 -2.91 12.50 2.82
C ASN A 6 -2.20 13.33 1.74
N THR A 7 -0.93 13.00 1.47
CA THR A 7 -0.14 13.61 0.40
C THR A 7 0.26 12.57 -0.65
N PRO A 8 0.43 12.96 -1.93
CA PRO A 8 0.88 12.04 -2.97
C PRO A 8 2.19 11.30 -2.63
N GLU A 9 3.15 11.99 -2.00
CA GLU A 9 4.43 11.35 -1.61
C GLU A 9 4.23 10.28 -0.53
N ASN A 10 3.35 10.51 0.43
CA ASN A 10 3.05 9.54 1.48
C ASN A 10 2.35 8.31 0.93
N ILE A 11 1.39 8.52 0.01
CA ILE A 11 0.69 7.43 -0.65
C ILE A 11 1.67 6.58 -1.46
N GLU A 12 2.47 7.22 -2.31
CA GLU A 12 3.49 6.54 -3.12
C GLU A 12 4.45 5.74 -2.25
N TYR A 13 4.91 6.33 -1.15
CA TYR A 13 5.79 5.66 -0.21
C TYR A 13 5.15 4.40 0.40
N MET A 14 3.92 4.51 0.93
CA MET A 14 3.23 3.37 1.56
C MET A 14 2.99 2.24 0.57
N VAL A 15 2.51 2.55 -0.63
CA VAL A 15 2.29 1.57 -1.71
C VAL A 15 3.59 0.86 -2.07
N ASN A 16 4.69 1.61 -2.27
CA ASN A 16 5.97 1.03 -2.63
C ASN A 16 6.52 0.10 -1.55
N GLN A 17 6.35 0.48 -0.28
CA GLN A 17 6.77 -0.34 0.85
C GLN A 17 5.96 -1.64 0.94
N ILE A 18 4.64 -1.56 0.78
CA ILE A 18 3.76 -2.75 0.73
C ILE A 18 4.20 -3.67 -0.41
N ALA A 19 4.28 -3.13 -1.63
CA ALA A 19 4.66 -3.87 -2.83
C ALA A 19 6.02 -4.54 -2.70
N THR A 20 7.01 -3.84 -2.15
CA THR A 20 8.35 -4.39 -1.89
C THR A 20 8.27 -5.57 -0.92
N LYS A 21 7.48 -5.44 0.16
CA LYS A 21 7.35 -6.49 1.19
C LYS A 21 6.68 -7.75 0.66
N ILE A 22 5.68 -7.61 -0.21
CA ILE A 22 5.00 -8.75 -0.87
C ILE A 22 5.64 -9.14 -2.21
N LYS A 23 6.83 -8.60 -2.53
CA LYS A 23 7.62 -8.90 -3.73
C LYS A 23 6.88 -8.67 -5.05
N MET A 24 6.01 -7.66 -5.10
CA MET A 24 5.36 -7.22 -6.34
C MET A 24 6.31 -6.39 -7.20
N VAL A 25 6.66 -6.91 -8.38
CA VAL A 25 7.65 -6.31 -9.29
C VAL A 25 7.13 -5.11 -10.10
N ASN A 26 5.81 -4.88 -10.13
CA ASN A 26 5.13 -3.96 -11.07
C ASN A 26 4.25 -2.88 -10.39
N ALA A 27 4.55 -2.46 -9.16
CA ALA A 27 3.71 -1.48 -8.44
C ALA A 27 3.98 -0.01 -8.83
N SER A 28 5.07 0.26 -9.55
CA SER A 28 5.69 1.58 -9.71
C SER A 28 5.14 2.47 -10.83
N ALA A 29 3.88 2.31 -11.25
CA ALA A 29 3.35 2.99 -12.45
C ALA A 29 2.15 3.90 -12.23
N ILE A 30 1.75 4.21 -10.99
CA ILE A 30 0.55 5.01 -10.73
C ILE A 30 0.88 6.27 -9.93
N GLN A 31 0.44 7.40 -10.47
CA GLN A 31 0.30 8.65 -9.72
C GLN A 31 -0.96 8.52 -8.85
N TYR A 32 -0.77 8.39 -7.54
CA TYR A 32 -1.86 8.30 -6.56
C TYR A 32 -2.30 9.70 -6.10
N THR A 33 -2.66 10.57 -7.04
CA THR A 33 -2.87 12.01 -6.75
C THR A 33 -4.23 12.35 -6.14
N ASP A 34 -5.21 11.43 -6.18
CA ASP A 34 -6.61 11.76 -5.87
C ASP A 34 -7.28 10.74 -4.93
N MET A 35 -6.53 10.21 -3.97
CA MET A 35 -7.08 9.29 -2.96
C MET A 35 -7.93 10.07 -1.94
N ASP A 36 -9.18 9.67 -1.74
CA ASP A 36 -10.00 10.24 -0.67
C ASP A 36 -9.49 9.82 0.72
N MET A 37 -9.96 10.50 1.77
CA MET A 37 -9.46 10.26 3.12
C MET A 37 -9.75 8.82 3.61
N ALA A 38 -10.89 8.23 3.22
CA ALA A 38 -11.25 6.88 3.64
C ALA A 38 -10.29 5.84 3.03
N THR A 39 -10.02 5.98 1.73
CA THR A 39 -9.08 5.13 1.00
C THR A 39 -7.65 5.31 1.51
N PHE A 40 -7.29 6.54 1.89
CA PHE A 40 -5.99 6.82 2.51
C PHE A 40 -5.84 6.14 3.88
N GLU A 41 -6.87 6.16 4.72
CA GLU A 41 -6.86 5.45 6.00
C GLU A 41 -6.76 3.93 5.81
N GLU A 42 -7.50 3.36 4.85
CA GLU A 42 -7.37 1.93 4.51
C GLU A 42 -5.95 1.57 4.05
N LEU A 43 -5.34 2.38 3.19
CA LEU A 43 -3.95 2.20 2.76
C LEU A 43 -2.99 2.21 3.95
N ARG A 44 -3.17 3.16 4.88
CA ARG A 44 -2.33 3.29 6.07
C ARG A 44 -2.47 2.06 6.98
N ASP A 45 -3.69 1.56 7.17
CA ASP A 45 -3.94 0.38 7.99
C ASP A 45 -3.29 -0.88 7.39
N ILE A 46 -3.39 -1.07 6.07
CA ILE A 46 -2.69 -2.14 5.35
C ILE A 46 -1.17 -1.97 5.50
N TYR A 47 -0.65 -0.76 5.33
CA TYR A 47 0.77 -0.45 5.48
C TYR A 47 1.29 -0.83 6.88
N GLU A 48 0.58 -0.41 7.94
CA GLU A 48 0.95 -0.74 9.31
C GLU A 48 0.93 -2.25 9.58
N MET A 49 -0.12 -2.94 9.10
CA MET A 49 -0.22 -4.39 9.20
C MET A 49 0.97 -5.08 8.51
N VAL A 50 1.32 -4.62 7.31
CA VAL A 50 2.38 -5.21 6.51
C VAL A 50 3.75 -5.00 7.17
N LEU A 51 3.99 -3.84 7.78
CA LEU A 51 5.23 -3.56 8.50
C LEU A 51 5.41 -4.41 9.76
N ARG A 52 4.33 -4.70 10.48
CA ARG A 52 4.38 -5.50 11.72
C ARG A 52 4.77 -6.96 11.46
N LYS A 53 4.69 -7.45 10.22
CA LYS A 53 4.94 -8.84 9.86
C LYS A 53 6.20 -8.98 9.00
N ASN A 54 7.02 -9.98 9.34
CA ASN A 54 8.30 -10.21 8.67
C ASN A 54 8.17 -11.02 7.38
N ASN A 55 7.26 -12.00 7.35
CA ASN A 55 7.09 -12.92 6.22
C ASN A 55 5.61 -13.17 5.97
N PHE A 56 5.23 -13.28 4.70
CA PHE A 56 3.88 -13.59 4.27
C PHE A 56 3.87 -14.93 3.55
N SER A 57 2.83 -15.72 3.80
CA SER A 57 2.55 -16.91 2.99
C SER A 57 2.12 -16.51 1.57
N PRO A 58 2.17 -17.43 0.58
CA PRO A 58 1.72 -17.13 -0.77
C PRO A 58 0.28 -16.61 -0.85
N GLY A 59 -0.64 -17.18 -0.08
CA GLY A 59 -2.04 -16.73 -0.05
C GLY A 59 -2.21 -15.32 0.51
N GLU A 60 -1.44 -14.97 1.54
CA GLU A 60 -1.46 -13.61 2.11
C GLU A 60 -0.88 -12.59 1.13
N MET A 61 0.22 -12.92 0.45
CA MET A 61 0.77 -12.04 -0.59
C MET A 61 -0.25 -11.80 -1.71
N GLN A 62 -1.01 -12.83 -2.09
CA GLN A 62 -2.05 -12.70 -3.10
C GLN A 62 -3.22 -11.83 -2.62
N ALA A 63 -3.71 -12.04 -1.39
CA ALA A 63 -4.77 -11.22 -0.81
C ALA A 63 -4.36 -9.73 -0.72
N LEU A 64 -3.14 -9.46 -0.25
CA LEU A 64 -2.61 -8.09 -0.16
C LEU A 64 -2.43 -7.44 -1.53
N ALA A 65 -2.00 -8.21 -2.54
CA ALA A 65 -1.90 -7.72 -3.91
C ALA A 65 -3.29 -7.36 -4.49
N GLU A 66 -4.32 -8.15 -4.16
CA GLU A 66 -5.71 -7.86 -4.55
C GLU A 66 -6.26 -6.61 -3.85
N GLU A 67 -6.03 -6.46 -2.55
CA GLU A 67 -6.41 -5.26 -1.79
C GLU A 67 -5.71 -4.00 -2.33
N LEU A 68 -4.39 -4.05 -2.52
CA LEU A 68 -3.64 -2.96 -3.11
C LEU A 68 -4.12 -2.64 -4.53
N GLY A 69 -4.56 -3.66 -5.27
CA GLY A 69 -5.21 -3.53 -6.57
C GLY A 69 -6.57 -2.80 -6.53
N ARG A 70 -7.33 -2.94 -5.44
CA ARG A 70 -8.62 -2.24 -5.23
C ARG A 70 -8.42 -0.78 -4.89
N LEU A 71 -7.39 -0.45 -4.11
CA LEU A 71 -7.04 0.94 -3.77
C LEU A 71 -6.58 1.77 -4.99
N ARG A 72 -6.23 1.10 -6.10
CA ARG A 72 -5.87 1.75 -7.37
C ARG A 72 -7.08 2.18 -8.22
N LYS A 73 -8.30 1.77 -7.85
CA LYS A 73 -9.51 2.03 -8.64
C LYS A 73 -10.15 3.37 -8.34
#